data_AF-A0A836RWW5-F1
#
_entry.id   AF-A0A836RWW5-F1
#
_cell.length_a   1.000
_cell.length_b   1.000
_cell.length_c   1.000
_cell.angle_alpha   90.00
_cell.angle_beta   90.00
_cell.angle_gamma   90.00
#
_symmetry.space_group_name_H-M   'P 1'
#
loop_
_entity.id
_entity.type
_entity.pdbx_description
1 polymer ?
#
loop_
_entity_poly.entity_id
_entity_poly.type
_entity_poly.pdbx_seq_one_letter_code
_entity_poly.pdbx_strand_id
1 'polypeptide(L)'
;MRKLGYLATVDGYDSLRPPAFDLMLVVISTLGAVLASIQPIARPQVAARIILDPTLFAVTLFLALRGSSGLAGLVQRGILQVYMSYPVSRSTVHATLFISRVLAPAALLMISPLVVTAVMLWPVVSRGLVEYMLVYAGYLIQAVFYGSVFMMISLVARSPGTSSVSSITFYFAYNVIHVILSAVGQALSSSTLIAISDSMMFYYMMYRSLLDVNISIINLALVPAMLVVVYAMSHLYFTRRFEPR
;
A
#
# COMPACT_ATOMS: atom_id res chain seq x y z
N MET A 1 23.81 11.66 -9.41
CA MET A 1 23.43 10.76 -8.29
C MET A 1 23.35 11.46 -6.93
N ARG A 2 24.36 12.23 -6.47
CA ARG A 2 24.31 12.96 -5.16
C ARG A 2 23.07 13.84 -4.94
N LYS A 3 22.64 14.61 -5.94
CA LYS A 3 21.46 15.51 -5.86
C LYS A 3 20.12 14.75 -5.72
N LEU A 4 20.07 13.55 -6.27
CA LEU A 4 18.91 12.65 -6.27
C LEU A 4 18.73 12.00 -4.90
N GLY A 5 19.84 11.54 -4.33
CA GLY A 5 19.90 11.07 -2.95
C GLY A 5 19.44 12.15 -1.96
N TYR A 6 19.85 13.41 -2.17
CA TYR A 6 19.43 14.50 -1.30
C TYR A 6 17.91 14.73 -1.32
N LEU A 7 17.29 14.80 -2.50
CA LEU A 7 15.83 14.93 -2.63
C LEU A 7 15.09 13.76 -1.96
N ALA A 8 15.57 12.53 -2.20
CA ALA A 8 15.00 11.33 -1.60
C ALA A 8 15.15 11.31 -0.08
N THR A 9 16.28 11.79 0.46
CA THR A 9 16.48 11.91 1.90
C THR A 9 15.59 12.99 2.50
N VAL A 10 15.48 14.16 1.89
CA VAL A 10 14.68 15.27 2.43
C VAL A 10 13.19 14.91 2.45
N ASP A 11 12.65 14.40 1.34
CA ASP A 11 11.24 14.01 1.28
C ASP A 11 10.96 12.73 2.08
N GLY A 12 11.94 11.82 2.15
CA GLY A 12 11.91 10.66 3.04
C GLY A 12 11.86 11.06 4.51
N TYR A 13 12.65 12.06 4.93
CA TYR A 13 12.59 12.61 6.29
C TYR A 13 11.24 13.28 6.58
N ASP A 14 10.66 14.04 5.64
CA ASP A 14 9.32 14.63 5.84
C ASP A 14 8.20 13.58 5.95
N SER A 15 8.40 12.44 5.27
CA SER A 15 7.42 11.35 5.23
C SER A 15 7.53 10.40 6.43
N LEU A 16 8.75 10.12 6.90
CA LEU A 16 9.04 9.09 7.92
C LEU A 16 9.33 9.65 9.32
N ARG A 17 9.78 10.90 9.44
CA ARG A 17 10.07 11.54 10.74
C ARG A 17 8.87 12.12 11.52
N PRO A 18 7.66 12.32 10.97
CA PRO A 18 6.55 12.82 11.77
C PRO A 18 6.24 11.88 12.95
N PRO A 19 5.89 12.40 14.14
CA PRO A 19 5.61 11.58 15.32
C PRO A 19 4.45 10.59 15.10
N ALA A 20 3.55 10.90 14.17
CA ALA A 20 2.47 9.99 13.78
C ALA A 20 2.97 8.68 13.16
N PHE A 21 4.10 8.68 12.45
CA PHE A 21 4.70 7.48 11.89
C PHE A 21 5.25 6.57 13.00
N ASP A 22 6.01 7.14 13.92
CA ASP A 22 6.57 6.41 15.07
C ASP A 22 5.45 5.82 15.95
N LEU A 23 4.41 6.62 16.23
CA LEU A 23 3.23 6.16 16.96
C LEU A 23 2.54 5.00 16.25
N MET A 24 2.36 5.07 14.92
CA MET A 24 1.78 3.97 14.17
C MET A 24 2.65 2.72 14.20
N LEU A 25 3.96 2.86 14.06
CA LEU A 25 4.89 1.73 14.14
C LEU A 25 4.75 1.02 15.48
N VAL A 26 4.72 1.77 16.59
CA VAL A 26 4.50 1.22 17.93
C VAL A 26 3.13 0.55 18.04
N VAL A 27 2.04 1.23 17.67
CA VAL A 27 0.67 0.72 17.81
C VAL A 27 0.44 -0.53 16.98
N ILE A 28 0.92 -0.56 15.73
CA ILE A 28 0.76 -1.71 14.84
C ILE A 28 1.62 -2.88 15.35
N SER A 29 2.84 -2.61 15.82
CA SER A 29 3.73 -3.63 16.39
C SER A 29 3.17 -4.24 17.68
N THR A 30 2.60 -3.43 18.57
CA THR A 30 1.96 -3.94 19.79
C THR A 30 0.70 -4.75 19.46
N LEU A 31 -0.11 -4.30 18.50
CA LEU A 31 -1.25 -5.07 18.00
C LEU A 31 -0.81 -6.42 17.41
N GLY A 32 0.29 -6.44 16.65
CA GLY A 32 0.89 -7.67 16.14
C GLY A 32 1.33 -8.63 17.25
N ALA A 33 1.94 -8.11 18.32
CA ALA A 33 2.32 -8.90 19.49
C ALA A 33 1.10 -9.51 20.21
N VAL A 34 0.06 -8.69 20.43
CA VAL A 34 -1.18 -9.11 21.07
C VAL A 34 -1.86 -10.21 20.25
N LEU A 35 -2.02 -10.01 18.94
CA LEU A 35 -2.64 -11.00 18.06
C LEU A 35 -1.84 -12.31 17.98
N ALA A 36 -0.51 -12.23 17.93
CA ALA A 36 0.36 -13.40 17.94
C ALA A 36 0.23 -14.21 19.25
N SER A 37 -0.10 -13.55 20.37
CA SER A 37 -0.23 -14.21 21.68
C SER A 37 -1.58 -14.89 21.93
N ILE A 38 -2.66 -14.43 21.27
CA ILE A 38 -4.03 -14.88 21.58
C ILE A 38 -4.41 -16.16 20.82
N GLN A 39 -3.88 -16.37 19.62
CA GLN A 39 -4.34 -17.45 18.75
C GLN A 39 -3.33 -18.61 18.68
N PRO A 40 -3.78 -19.87 18.78
CA PRO A 40 -2.93 -21.01 18.49
C PRO A 40 -2.69 -21.07 16.97
N ILE A 41 -1.51 -20.63 16.53
CA ILE A 41 -1.17 -20.57 15.10
C ILE A 41 -0.20 -21.71 14.75
N ALA A 42 -0.64 -22.60 13.86
CA ALA A 42 0.15 -23.77 13.44
C ALA A 42 0.81 -23.61 12.06
N ARG A 43 0.38 -22.62 11.26
CA ARG A 43 0.85 -22.41 9.87
C ARG A 43 1.45 -21.02 9.70
N PRO A 44 2.59 -20.89 8.99
CA PRO A 44 3.27 -19.59 8.81
C PRO A 44 2.42 -18.59 8.02
N GLN A 45 1.73 -19.03 6.97
CA GLN A 45 0.86 -18.18 6.15
C GLN A 45 -0.27 -17.53 6.97
N VAL A 46 -0.83 -18.30 7.92
CA VAL A 46 -1.90 -17.85 8.82
C VAL A 46 -1.34 -16.82 9.81
N ALA A 47 -0.13 -17.06 10.34
CA ALA A 47 0.57 -16.11 11.20
C ALA A 47 0.76 -14.75 10.53
N ALA A 48 1.23 -14.73 9.27
CA ALA A 48 1.40 -13.48 8.52
C ALA A 48 0.06 -12.76 8.31
N ARG A 49 -0.96 -13.49 7.84
CA ARG A 49 -2.27 -12.91 7.49
C ARG A 49 -2.97 -12.24 8.68
N ILE A 50 -3.03 -12.91 9.84
CA ILE A 50 -3.75 -12.40 11.01
C ILE A 50 -3.27 -11.01 11.43
N ILE A 51 -1.97 -10.77 11.33
CA ILE A 51 -1.36 -9.48 11.67
C ILE A 51 -1.42 -8.49 10.50
N LEU A 52 -1.20 -8.96 9.27
CA LEU A 52 -1.17 -8.08 8.11
C LEU A 52 -2.55 -7.55 7.70
N ASP A 53 -3.64 -8.27 7.99
CA ASP A 53 -5.02 -7.81 7.73
C ASP A 53 -5.33 -6.44 8.40
N PRO A 54 -5.23 -6.29 9.73
CA PRO A 54 -5.43 -4.99 10.39
C PRO A 54 -4.32 -3.99 10.07
N THR A 55 -3.10 -4.47 9.80
CA THR A 55 -1.98 -3.59 9.41
C THR A 55 -2.23 -2.92 8.07
N LEU A 56 -2.76 -3.65 7.08
CA LEU A 56 -3.09 -3.09 5.76
C LEU A 56 -4.09 -1.95 5.87
N PHE A 57 -5.10 -2.09 6.72
CA PHE A 57 -6.05 -1.01 6.98
C PHE A 57 -5.35 0.24 7.56
N ALA A 58 -4.56 0.06 8.61
CA ALA A 58 -3.84 1.16 9.25
C ALA A 58 -2.84 1.86 8.30
N VAL A 59 -2.07 1.09 7.54
CA VAL A 59 -1.15 1.59 6.51
C VAL A 59 -1.90 2.36 5.43
N THR A 60 -3.04 1.85 4.99
CA THR A 60 -3.82 2.52 3.96
C THR A 60 -4.35 3.88 4.45
N LEU A 61 -4.83 3.95 5.69
CA LEU A 61 -5.20 5.22 6.31
C LEU A 61 -4.01 6.17 6.45
N PHE A 62 -2.84 5.68 6.84
CA PHE A 62 -1.62 6.50 6.90
C PHE A 62 -1.25 7.08 5.53
N LEU A 63 -1.25 6.25 4.49
CA LEU A 63 -0.95 6.69 3.13
C LEU A 63 -1.97 7.72 2.64
N ALA A 64 -3.25 7.55 2.96
CA ALA A 64 -4.28 8.53 2.62
C ALA A 64 -4.13 9.86 3.38
N LEU A 65 -3.84 9.80 4.68
CA LEU A 65 -3.79 10.98 5.53
C LEU A 65 -2.46 11.72 5.46
N ARG A 66 -1.35 11.05 5.19
CA ARG A 66 -0.01 11.67 5.20
C ARG A 66 0.66 11.64 3.85
N GLY A 67 0.63 10.49 3.16
CA GLY A 67 1.21 10.36 1.81
C GLY A 67 0.49 11.28 0.81
N SER A 68 -0.82 11.09 0.67
CA SER A 68 -1.71 11.82 -0.24
C SER A 68 -1.88 13.29 0.16
N SER A 69 -2.31 13.55 1.40
CA SER A 69 -2.54 14.93 1.87
C SER A 69 -1.27 15.78 1.87
N GLY A 70 -0.13 15.18 2.26
CA GLY A 70 1.16 15.85 2.29
C GLY A 70 1.62 16.22 0.89
N LEU A 71 1.46 15.31 -0.09
CA LEU A 71 1.78 15.58 -1.49
C LEU A 71 0.87 16.67 -2.07
N ALA A 72 -0.44 16.60 -1.82
CA ALA A 72 -1.37 17.64 -2.22
C ALA A 72 -1.01 19.00 -1.60
N GLY A 73 -0.51 19.02 -0.36
CA GLY A 73 -0.01 20.22 0.32
C GLY A 73 1.25 20.80 -0.34
N LEU A 74 2.19 19.96 -0.78
CA LEU A 74 3.36 20.40 -1.54
C LEU A 74 2.94 21.06 -2.87
N VAL A 75 1.91 20.51 -3.52
CA VAL A 75 1.36 21.09 -4.76
C VAL A 75 0.68 22.43 -4.47
N GLN A 76 -0.18 22.49 -3.46
CA GLN A 76 -0.94 23.70 -3.09
C GLN A 76 -0.02 24.86 -2.70
N ARG A 77 1.06 24.59 -1.96
CA ARG A 77 2.02 25.59 -1.50
C ARG A 77 3.07 25.98 -2.53
N GLY A 78 3.03 25.40 -3.74
CA GLY A 78 4.01 25.65 -4.80
C GLY A 78 5.40 25.05 -4.54
N ILE A 79 5.62 24.33 -3.44
CA ILE A 79 6.91 23.70 -3.11
C ILE A 79 7.31 22.70 -4.18
N LEU A 80 6.34 22.00 -4.78
CA LEU A 80 6.61 21.08 -5.88
C LEU A 80 7.22 21.80 -7.10
N GLN A 81 6.84 23.06 -7.36
CA GLN A 81 7.45 23.86 -8.45
C GLN A 81 8.91 24.18 -8.15
N VAL A 82 9.26 24.37 -6.87
CA VAL A 82 10.65 24.55 -6.44
C VAL A 82 11.46 23.28 -6.66
N TYR A 83 10.90 22.09 -6.43
CA TYR A 83 11.60 20.84 -6.77
C TYR A 83 11.84 20.69 -8.28
N MET A 84 10.95 21.23 -9.11
CA MET A 84 11.08 21.19 -10.56
C MET A 84 12.06 22.22 -11.14
N SER A 85 12.44 23.25 -10.37
CA SER A 85 13.43 24.25 -10.82
C SER A 85 14.87 23.75 -10.69
N TYR A 86 15.10 22.68 -9.92
CA TYR A 86 16.39 22.01 -9.86
C TYR A 86 16.68 21.25 -11.17
N PRO A 87 17.96 21.09 -11.57
CA PRO A 87 18.36 20.34 -12.77
C PRO A 87 18.25 18.83 -12.53
N VAL A 88 17.04 18.35 -12.24
CA VAL A 88 16.69 16.95 -11.99
C VAL A 88 15.54 16.60 -12.93
N SER A 89 15.57 15.42 -13.54
CA SER A 89 14.50 15.02 -14.45
C SER A 89 13.17 14.89 -13.70
N ARG A 90 12.06 15.30 -14.32
CA ARG A 90 10.72 15.19 -13.70
C ARG A 90 10.35 13.74 -13.39
N SER A 91 10.82 12.81 -14.22
CA SER A 91 10.63 11.38 -13.98
C SER A 91 11.28 10.93 -12.68
N THR A 92 12.50 11.42 -12.45
CA THR A 92 13.22 11.18 -11.21
C THR A 92 12.52 11.78 -9.99
N VAL A 93 11.97 12.99 -10.10
CA VAL A 93 11.20 13.60 -8.99
C VAL A 93 9.96 12.78 -8.68
N HIS A 94 9.20 12.37 -9.70
CA HIS A 94 8.02 11.51 -9.53
C HIS A 94 8.37 10.18 -8.84
N ALA A 95 9.40 9.49 -9.35
CA ALA A 95 9.86 8.23 -8.77
C ALA A 95 10.32 8.40 -7.32
N THR A 96 10.98 9.51 -7.01
CA THR A 96 11.40 9.82 -5.64
C THR A 96 10.21 10.00 -4.73
N LEU A 97 9.21 10.80 -5.13
CA LEU A 97 7.98 11.02 -4.37
C LEU A 97 7.20 9.71 -4.17
N PHE A 98 7.16 8.86 -5.18
CA PHE A 98 6.54 7.54 -5.09
C PHE A 98 7.24 6.67 -4.05
N ILE A 99 8.57 6.63 -4.06
CA ILE A 99 9.36 5.84 -3.11
C ILE A 99 9.19 6.38 -1.68
N SER A 100 9.33 7.69 -1.48
CA SER A 100 9.29 8.31 -0.15
C SER A 100 7.91 8.35 0.48
N ARG A 101 6.84 8.55 -0.30
CA ARG A 101 5.48 8.77 0.21
C ARG A 101 4.57 7.55 0.11
N VAL A 102 4.90 6.57 -0.73
CA VAL A 102 4.10 5.35 -0.91
C VAL A 102 4.89 4.10 -0.50
N LEU A 103 5.98 3.80 -1.21
CA LEU A 103 6.66 2.51 -1.06
C LEU A 103 7.34 2.35 0.30
N ALA A 104 8.16 3.32 0.72
CA ALA A 104 8.92 3.22 1.97
C ALA A 104 8.02 3.20 3.22
N PRO A 105 7.02 4.10 3.37
CA PRO A 105 6.12 4.04 4.52
C PRO A 105 5.31 2.74 4.54
N ALA A 106 4.82 2.28 3.38
CA ALA A 106 4.07 1.01 3.31
C ALA A 106 4.94 -0.18 3.74
N ALA A 107 6.17 -0.29 3.21
CA ALA A 107 7.09 -1.36 3.56
C ALA A 107 7.47 -1.35 5.04
N LEU A 108 7.84 -0.18 5.58
CA LEU A 108 8.29 -0.05 6.96
C LEU A 108 7.17 -0.30 7.98
N LEU A 109 5.97 0.21 7.72
CA LEU A 109 4.83 -0.04 8.60
C LEU A 109 4.35 -1.49 8.54
N MET A 110 4.42 -2.14 7.37
CA MET A 110 4.04 -3.56 7.23
C MET A 110 5.06 -4.52 7.82
N ILE A 111 6.36 -4.23 7.68
CA ILE A 111 7.41 -5.13 8.15
C ILE A 111 7.56 -5.11 9.68
N SER A 112 7.21 -4.00 10.33
CA SER A 112 7.36 -3.86 11.78
C SER A 112 6.57 -4.90 12.60
N PRO A 113 5.24 -5.06 12.42
CA PRO A 113 4.51 -6.11 13.15
C PRO A 113 4.88 -7.51 12.66
N LEU A 114 5.29 -7.65 11.40
CA LEU A 114 5.75 -8.91 10.82
C LEU A 114 6.99 -9.44 11.56
N VAL A 115 7.98 -8.57 11.81
CA VAL A 115 9.19 -8.92 12.56
C VAL A 115 8.84 -9.30 13.99
N VAL A 116 7.95 -8.56 14.65
CA VAL A 116 7.49 -8.87 16.01
C VAL A 116 6.84 -10.24 16.07
N THR A 117 5.93 -10.54 15.15
CA THR A 117 5.32 -11.87 15.04
C THR A 117 6.34 -12.96 14.76
N ALA A 118 7.31 -12.71 13.86
CA ALA A 118 8.35 -13.69 13.55
C ALA A 118 9.20 -14.04 14.78
N VAL A 119 9.50 -13.06 15.63
CA VAL A 119 10.21 -13.30 16.90
C VAL A 119 9.35 -14.11 17.88
N MET A 120 8.08 -13.75 18.05
CA MET A 120 7.19 -14.43 19.01
C MET A 120 6.78 -15.84 18.58
N LEU A 121 6.62 -16.08 17.27
CA LEU A 121 6.19 -17.35 16.69
C LEU A 121 7.30 -18.04 15.89
N TRP A 122 8.56 -17.83 16.29
CA TRP A 122 9.73 -18.38 15.60
C TRP A 122 9.64 -19.89 15.28
N PRO A 123 9.15 -20.77 16.18
CA PRO A 123 9.03 -22.20 15.88
C PRO A 123 8.05 -22.53 14.75
N VAL A 124 7.11 -21.62 14.46
CA VAL A 124 6.10 -21.75 13.41
C VAL A 124 6.60 -21.13 12.11
N VAL A 125 7.19 -19.93 12.19
CA VAL A 125 7.67 -19.17 11.03
C VAL A 125 8.88 -19.84 10.37
N SER A 126 9.78 -20.43 11.17
CA SER A 126 10.97 -21.15 10.66
C SER A 126 10.64 -22.36 9.78
N ARG A 127 9.42 -22.92 9.89
CA ARG A 127 8.97 -24.07 9.07
C ARG A 127 8.58 -23.69 7.65
N GLY A 128 8.35 -22.41 7.37
CA GLY A 128 7.89 -21.93 6.07
C GLY A 128 8.10 -20.43 5.93
N LEU A 129 9.38 -20.03 5.93
CA LEU A 129 9.79 -18.63 5.84
C LEU A 129 9.45 -18.04 4.47
N VAL A 130 9.51 -18.85 3.41
CA VAL A 130 9.20 -18.40 2.05
C VAL A 130 7.71 -18.03 1.95
N GLU A 131 6.83 -18.89 2.45
CA GLU A 131 5.39 -18.65 2.44
C GLU A 131 5.03 -17.44 3.32
N TYR A 132 5.70 -17.28 4.46
CA TYR A 132 5.56 -16.10 5.32
C TYR A 132 5.91 -14.80 4.57
N MET A 133 7.03 -14.80 3.83
CA MET A 133 7.47 -13.63 3.04
C MET A 133 6.63 -13.39 1.78
N LEU A 134 6.10 -14.45 1.15
CA LEU A 134 5.19 -14.31 0.01
C LEU A 134 3.87 -13.67 0.41
N VAL A 135 3.33 -14.01 1.58
CA VAL A 135 2.17 -13.31 2.13
C VAL A 135 2.50 -11.84 2.34
N TYR A 136 3.63 -11.51 2.99
CA TYR A 136 4.08 -10.11 3.13
C TYR A 136 4.16 -9.38 1.78
N ALA A 137 4.76 -9.99 0.75
CA ALA A 137 4.83 -9.40 -0.58
C ALA A 137 3.43 -9.14 -1.18
N GLY A 138 2.48 -10.05 -0.94
CA GLY A 138 1.06 -9.90 -1.30
C GLY A 138 0.43 -8.64 -0.71
N TYR A 139 0.58 -8.44 0.60
CA TYR A 139 0.07 -7.26 1.30
C TYR A 139 0.80 -5.98 0.90
N LEU A 140 2.11 -6.05 0.67
CA LEU A 140 2.89 -4.91 0.23
C LEU A 140 2.43 -4.42 -1.16
N ILE A 141 2.22 -5.34 -2.11
CA ILE A 141 1.73 -5.01 -3.45
C ILE A 141 0.34 -4.35 -3.36
N GLN A 142 -0.56 -4.87 -2.52
CA GLN A 142 -1.87 -4.26 -2.31
C GLN A 142 -1.77 -2.84 -1.70
N ALA A 143 -0.93 -2.65 -0.69
CA ALA A 143 -0.72 -1.35 -0.06
C ALA A 143 -0.13 -0.32 -1.04
N VAL A 144 0.83 -0.76 -1.86
CA VAL A 144 1.44 0.07 -2.90
C VAL A 144 0.43 0.41 -4.00
N PHE A 145 -0.48 -0.50 -4.35
CA PHE A 145 -1.60 -0.22 -5.25
C PHE A 145 -2.49 0.90 -4.71
N TYR A 146 -2.95 0.80 -3.45
CA TYR A 146 -3.75 1.87 -2.83
C TYR A 146 -2.99 3.19 -2.79
N GLY A 147 -1.73 3.18 -2.36
CA GLY A 147 -0.91 4.37 -2.31
C GLY A 147 -0.66 5.00 -3.69
N SER A 148 -0.57 4.19 -4.76
CA SER A 148 -0.45 4.69 -6.14
C SER A 148 -1.70 5.46 -6.58
N VAL A 149 -2.88 4.93 -6.25
CA VAL A 149 -4.16 5.62 -6.52
C VAL A 149 -4.23 6.91 -5.72
N PHE A 150 -3.85 6.89 -4.44
CA PHE A 150 -3.85 8.08 -3.59
C PHE A 150 -2.88 9.15 -4.08
N MET A 151 -1.71 8.75 -4.57
CA MET A 151 -0.77 9.66 -5.20
C MET A 151 -1.41 10.33 -6.43
N MET A 152 -2.08 9.57 -7.30
CA MET A 152 -2.80 10.14 -8.44
C MET A 152 -3.90 11.13 -7.99
N ILE A 153 -4.71 10.77 -7.00
CA ILE A 153 -5.74 11.64 -6.42
C ILE A 153 -5.12 12.95 -5.91
N SER A 154 -3.99 12.89 -5.22
CA SER A 154 -3.33 14.07 -4.65
C SER A 154 -2.80 15.04 -5.71
N LEU A 155 -2.27 14.51 -6.82
CA LEU A 155 -1.80 15.32 -7.95
C LEU A 155 -2.95 16.05 -8.66
N VAL A 156 -4.13 15.43 -8.70
CA VAL A 156 -5.34 15.99 -9.33
C VAL A 156 -6.05 16.98 -8.42
N ALA A 157 -6.27 16.62 -7.16
CA ALA A 157 -7.08 17.38 -6.20
C ALA A 157 -6.42 18.67 -5.73
N ARG A 158 -5.08 18.69 -5.60
CA ARG A 158 -4.26 19.87 -5.23
C ARG A 158 -4.68 20.57 -3.93
N SER A 159 -5.44 19.90 -3.07
CA SER A 159 -5.82 20.36 -1.75
C SER A 159 -5.71 19.19 -0.76
N PRO A 160 -5.02 19.36 0.38
CA PRO A 160 -4.80 18.29 1.37
C PRO A 160 -6.10 17.66 1.87
N GLY A 161 -7.11 18.49 2.16
CA GLY A 161 -8.38 18.04 2.71
C GLY A 161 -9.15 17.17 1.72
N THR A 162 -9.32 17.67 0.48
CA THR A 162 -10.03 16.91 -0.57
C THR A 162 -9.28 15.64 -0.94
N SER A 163 -7.94 15.71 -1.04
CA SER A 163 -7.11 14.54 -1.34
C SER A 163 -7.26 13.43 -0.31
N SER A 164 -7.27 13.78 0.99
CA SER A 164 -7.44 12.82 2.08
C SER A 164 -8.81 12.15 2.03
N VAL A 165 -9.87 12.96 1.93
CA VAL A 165 -11.25 12.47 1.88
C VAL A 165 -11.45 11.59 0.65
N SER A 166 -11.04 12.03 -0.53
CA SER A 166 -11.15 11.23 -1.75
C SER A 166 -10.36 9.91 -1.70
N SER A 167 -9.19 9.90 -1.07
CA SER A 167 -8.39 8.69 -0.87
C SER A 167 -9.09 7.69 0.06
N ILE A 168 -9.61 8.16 1.19
CA ILE A 168 -10.36 7.33 2.14
C ILE A 168 -11.65 6.82 1.49
N THR A 169 -12.40 7.67 0.79
CA THR A 169 -13.61 7.28 0.06
C THR A 169 -13.30 6.24 -1.00
N PHE A 170 -12.20 6.38 -1.75
CA PHE A 170 -11.78 5.35 -2.72
C PHE A 170 -11.53 4.01 -2.03
N TYR A 171 -10.80 3.98 -0.92
CA TYR A 171 -10.52 2.74 -0.19
C TYR A 171 -11.81 2.03 0.24
N PHE A 172 -12.74 2.76 0.86
CA PHE A 172 -14.00 2.17 1.29
C PHE A 172 -14.85 1.73 0.09
N ALA A 173 -14.96 2.55 -0.95
CA ALA A 173 -15.69 2.19 -2.17
C ALA A 173 -15.13 0.92 -2.82
N TYR A 174 -13.80 0.79 -2.89
CA TYR A 174 -13.13 -0.38 -3.42
C TYR A 174 -13.50 -1.66 -2.65
N ASN A 175 -13.46 -1.60 -1.31
CA ASN A 175 -13.83 -2.73 -0.45
C ASN A 175 -15.33 -3.04 -0.54
N VAL A 176 -16.18 -2.03 -0.57
CA VAL A 176 -17.64 -2.21 -0.71
C VAL A 176 -17.98 -2.88 -2.03
N ILE A 177 -17.34 -2.48 -3.14
CA ILE A 177 -17.53 -3.12 -4.44
C ILE A 177 -17.11 -4.59 -4.39
N HIS A 178 -15.96 -4.91 -3.78
CA HIS A 178 -15.53 -6.30 -3.57
C HIS A 178 -16.60 -7.11 -2.82
N VAL A 179 -17.09 -6.60 -1.67
CA VAL A 179 -18.11 -7.27 -0.86
C VAL A 179 -19.42 -7.47 -1.63
N ILE A 180 -19.89 -6.44 -2.34
CA ILE A 180 -21.11 -6.52 -3.15
C ILE A 180 -20.96 -7.55 -4.26
N LEU A 181 -19.85 -7.51 -5.01
CA LEU A 181 -19.60 -8.47 -6.10
C LEU A 181 -19.52 -9.91 -5.58
N SER A 182 -18.91 -10.14 -4.41
CA SER A 182 -18.88 -11.45 -3.78
C SER A 182 -20.27 -11.90 -3.36
N ALA A 183 -21.04 -11.04 -2.69
CA ALA A 183 -22.39 -11.37 -2.21
C ALA A 183 -23.37 -11.65 -3.37
N VAL A 184 -23.35 -10.81 -4.40
CA VAL A 184 -24.16 -10.99 -5.61
C VAL A 184 -23.72 -12.23 -6.37
N GLY A 185 -22.41 -12.47 -6.49
CA GLY A 185 -21.86 -13.68 -7.11
C GLY A 185 -22.32 -14.95 -6.40
N GLN A 186 -22.33 -14.97 -5.07
CA GLN A 186 -22.85 -16.09 -4.27
C GLN A 186 -24.37 -16.26 -4.44
N ALA A 187 -25.14 -15.17 -4.37
CA ALA A 187 -26.60 -15.21 -4.54
C ALA A 187 -27.02 -15.72 -5.91
N LEU A 188 -26.28 -15.37 -6.97
CA LEU A 188 -26.53 -15.79 -8.35
C LEU A 188 -25.78 -17.08 -8.73
N SER A 189 -25.02 -17.70 -7.81
CA SER A 189 -24.12 -18.83 -8.09
C SER A 189 -23.19 -18.60 -9.30
N SER A 190 -22.80 -17.35 -9.55
CA SER A 190 -21.96 -16.96 -10.67
C SER A 190 -20.48 -17.03 -10.27
N SER A 191 -19.79 -18.04 -10.79
CA SER A 191 -18.34 -18.22 -10.56
C SER A 191 -17.51 -17.04 -11.09
N THR A 192 -17.95 -16.39 -12.18
CA THR A 192 -17.26 -15.24 -12.77
C THR A 192 -17.29 -14.02 -11.85
N LEU A 193 -18.42 -13.70 -11.24
CA LEU A 193 -18.54 -12.56 -10.32
C LEU A 193 -17.70 -12.76 -9.05
N ILE A 194 -17.70 -13.99 -8.53
CA ILE A 194 -16.86 -14.36 -7.40
C ILE A 194 -15.39 -14.23 -7.78
N ALA A 195 -14.97 -14.73 -8.94
CA ALA A 195 -13.58 -14.63 -9.40
C ALA A 195 -13.12 -13.19 -9.59
N ILE A 196 -13.96 -12.31 -10.14
CA ILE A 196 -13.65 -10.87 -10.28
C ILE A 196 -13.50 -10.23 -8.90
N SER A 197 -14.46 -10.48 -8.00
CA SER A 197 -14.42 -9.97 -6.63
C SER A 197 -13.13 -10.41 -5.92
N ASP A 198 -12.83 -11.71 -5.95
CA ASP A 198 -11.64 -12.32 -5.37
C ASP A 198 -10.34 -11.70 -5.93
N SER A 199 -10.30 -11.44 -7.24
CA SER A 199 -9.13 -10.83 -7.91
C SER A 199 -8.86 -9.38 -7.47
N MET A 200 -9.83 -8.68 -6.88
CA MET A 200 -9.62 -7.34 -6.31
C MET A 200 -8.72 -7.38 -5.05
N MET A 201 -8.70 -8.52 -4.35
CA MET A 201 -7.95 -8.66 -3.11
C MET A 201 -6.72 -9.55 -3.35
N PHE A 202 -5.68 -8.98 -3.96
CA PHE A 202 -4.48 -9.74 -4.37
C PHE A 202 -3.81 -10.46 -3.21
N TYR A 203 -3.69 -9.81 -2.05
CA TYR A 203 -3.14 -10.42 -0.84
C TYR A 203 -3.93 -11.67 -0.41
N TYR A 204 -5.26 -11.66 -0.58
CA TYR A 204 -6.13 -12.78 -0.24
C TYR A 204 -5.99 -13.92 -1.26
N MET A 205 -5.87 -13.60 -2.55
CA MET A 205 -5.58 -14.59 -3.59
C MET A 205 -4.20 -15.25 -3.41
N MET A 206 -3.17 -14.46 -3.08
CA MET A 206 -1.83 -14.96 -2.78
C MET A 206 -1.84 -15.87 -1.55
N TYR A 207 -2.58 -15.51 -0.50
CA TYR A 207 -2.74 -16.37 0.67
C TYR A 207 -3.44 -17.69 0.31
N ARG A 208 -4.49 -17.66 -0.51
CA ARG A 208 -5.23 -18.88 -0.91
C ARG A 208 -4.42 -19.78 -1.85
N SER A 209 -3.58 -19.23 -2.73
CA SER A 209 -2.74 -20.05 -3.61
C SER A 209 -1.68 -20.83 -2.82
N LEU A 210 -1.22 -20.27 -1.70
CA LEU A 210 -0.30 -20.94 -0.77
C LEU A 210 -0.97 -22.03 0.09
N LEU A 211 -2.30 -22.09 0.12
CA LEU A 211 -3.09 -23.13 0.80
C LEU A 211 -3.50 -24.27 -0.15
N ASP A 212 -2.87 -24.40 -1.31
CA ASP A 212 -3.17 -25.38 -2.36
C ASP A 212 -4.62 -25.32 -2.89
N VAL A 213 -5.27 -24.16 -2.74
CA VAL A 213 -6.56 -23.91 -3.40
C VAL A 213 -6.27 -23.63 -4.87
N ASN A 214 -6.85 -24.43 -5.77
CA ASN A 214 -6.68 -24.25 -7.21
C ASN A 214 -7.29 -22.91 -7.65
N ILE A 215 -6.44 -21.93 -7.91
CA ILE A 215 -6.82 -20.58 -8.33
C ILE A 215 -6.19 -20.31 -9.70
N SER A 216 -6.98 -19.71 -10.59
CA SER A 216 -6.47 -19.25 -11.87
C SER A 216 -5.41 -18.17 -11.66
N ILE A 217 -4.25 -18.32 -12.30
CA ILE A 217 -3.15 -17.33 -12.28
C ILE A 217 -3.62 -15.95 -12.75
N ILE A 218 -4.64 -15.89 -13.61
CA ILE A 218 -5.24 -14.64 -14.08
C ILE A 218 -5.77 -13.80 -12.91
N ASN A 219 -6.28 -14.43 -11.86
CA ASN A 219 -6.81 -13.74 -10.68
C ASN A 219 -5.70 -13.06 -9.85
N LEU A 220 -4.45 -13.52 -9.99
CA LEU A 220 -3.27 -12.89 -9.37
C LEU A 220 -2.71 -11.72 -10.21
N ALA A 221 -3.09 -11.61 -11.48
CA ALA A 221 -2.53 -10.59 -12.38
C ALA A 221 -3.23 -9.23 -12.28
N LEU A 222 -4.49 -9.19 -11.81
CA LEU A 222 -5.34 -7.99 -11.89
C LEU A 222 -4.75 -6.78 -11.14
N VAL A 223 -4.46 -6.92 -9.84
CA VAL A 223 -3.94 -5.80 -9.03
C VAL A 223 -2.53 -5.37 -9.48
N PRO A 224 -1.57 -6.28 -9.73
CA PRO A 224 -0.28 -5.89 -10.29
C PRO A 224 -0.40 -5.15 -11.63
N ALA A 225 -1.28 -5.58 -12.53
CA ALA A 225 -1.53 -4.89 -13.80
C ALA A 225 -2.12 -3.50 -13.57
N MET A 226 -3.13 -3.37 -12.70
CA MET A 226 -3.72 -2.08 -12.35
C MET A 226 -2.69 -1.15 -11.68
N LEU A 227 -1.82 -1.67 -10.82
CA LEU A 227 -0.73 -0.91 -10.21
C LEU A 227 0.18 -0.29 -11.26
N VAL A 228 0.61 -1.07 -12.26
CA VAL A 228 1.45 -0.57 -13.36
C VAL A 228 0.71 0.51 -14.16
N VAL A 229 -0.56 0.31 -14.47
CA VAL A 229 -1.39 1.28 -15.20
C VAL A 229 -1.54 2.58 -14.41
N VAL A 230 -1.87 2.51 -13.12
CA VAL A 230 -2.05 3.69 -12.26
C VAL A 230 -0.74 4.45 -12.10
N TYR A 231 0.38 3.73 -11.91
CA TYR A 231 1.70 4.35 -11.86
C TYR A 231 2.08 5.04 -13.18
N ALA A 232 1.81 4.40 -14.32
CA ALA A 232 2.05 5.00 -15.62
C ALA A 232 1.18 6.26 -15.84
N MET A 233 -0.10 6.21 -15.44
CA MET A 233 -1.00 7.36 -15.52
C MET A 233 -0.56 8.52 -14.61
N SER A 234 -0.17 8.23 -13.36
CA SER A 234 0.33 9.27 -12.44
C SER A 234 1.62 9.90 -12.95
N HIS A 235 2.52 9.09 -13.49
CA HIS A 235 3.76 9.56 -14.11
C HIS A 235 3.51 10.45 -15.33
N LEU A 236 2.63 10.03 -16.26
CA LEU A 236 2.26 10.82 -17.44
C LEU A 236 1.58 12.13 -17.05
N TYR A 237 0.70 12.09 -16.05
CA TYR A 237 0.03 13.27 -15.55
C TYR A 237 1.02 14.27 -14.94
N PHE A 238 1.94 13.78 -14.10
CA PHE A 238 2.96 14.58 -13.44
C PHE A 238 3.93 15.25 -14.44
N THR A 239 4.37 14.50 -15.45
CA THR A 239 5.32 15.02 -16.44
C THR A 239 4.71 16.08 -17.36
N ARG A 240 3.43 15.93 -17.73
CA ARG A 240 2.70 16.87 -18.61
C ARG A 240 2.21 18.14 -17.91
N ARG A 241 1.67 18.06 -16.70
CA ARG A 241 0.94 19.19 -16.09
C ARG A 241 1.82 20.21 -15.34
N PHE A 242 3.07 19.86 -15.05
CA PHE A 242 4.02 20.72 -14.33
C PHE A 242 5.11 21.30 -15.26
N GLU A 243 4.74 21.69 -16.48
CA GLU A 243 5.64 22.43 -17.38
C GLU A 243 5.98 23.82 -16.82
N PRO A 244 7.26 24.27 -16.90
CA PRO A 244 7.61 25.67 -16.70
C PRO A 244 7.02 26.47 -17.85
N ARG A 245 6.24 27.50 -17.52
CA ARG A 245 6.04 28.64 -18.40
C ARG A 245 7.14 29.66 -18.10
#